data_AF-K1SNV3-F1
#
_entry.id   AF-K1SNV3-F1
#
_cell.length_a   1.000
_cell.length_b   1.000
_cell.length_c   1.000
_cell.angle_alpha   90.00
_cell.angle_beta   90.00
_cell.angle_gamma   90.00
#
_symmetry.space_group_name_H-M   'P 1'
#
loop_
_entity.id
_entity.type
_entity.pdbx_description
1 polymer ?
#
loop_
_entity_poly.entity_id
_entity_poly.type
_entity_poly.pdbx_seq_one_letter_code
_entity_poly.pdbx_strand_id
1 'polypeptide(L)'
;MAKTNTEKKTSNLTKYNRAGYFFVAPFVIVFLIFSVYPVFRTLVLSFTDSKLAGMPYHFVGLKNYTRVFTDKFFWRALWNTIRIWGVNIVLQLGLAFLLTVVFSDIKYKFKGLPVFRALYYLPNLIAATSVAFLFKTLLDWRYGTFNQILNSVYQFFGVNK
;
A
#
# COMPACT_ATOMS: atom_id res chain seq x y z
N MET A 1 -58.71 -30.83 -30.55
CA MET A 1 -57.96 -31.60 -29.54
C MET A 1 -56.49 -31.59 -29.96
N ALA A 2 -55.72 -30.57 -29.56
CA ALA A 2 -54.32 -30.40 -29.97
C ALA A 2 -53.42 -30.59 -28.75
N LYS A 3 -52.53 -31.58 -28.80
CA LYS A 3 -51.53 -31.85 -27.76
C LYS A 3 -50.37 -30.86 -27.94
N THR A 4 -50.26 -29.89 -27.05
CA THR A 4 -49.13 -28.96 -26.99
C THR A 4 -47.93 -29.69 -26.38
N ASN A 5 -46.97 -30.10 -27.23
CA ASN A 5 -45.67 -30.60 -26.78
C ASN A 5 -44.88 -29.44 -26.17
N THR A 6 -44.75 -29.43 -24.84
CA THR A 6 -43.81 -28.57 -24.13
C THR A 6 -42.44 -29.24 -24.10
N GLU A 7 -41.59 -28.89 -25.07
CA GLU A 7 -40.16 -29.23 -25.03
C GLU A 7 -39.50 -28.59 -23.79
N LYS A 8 -39.03 -29.44 -22.87
CA LYS A 8 -38.19 -29.02 -21.75
C LYS A 8 -36.83 -28.56 -22.27
N LYS A 9 -36.64 -27.24 -22.38
CA LYS A 9 -35.33 -26.62 -22.63
C LYS A 9 -34.45 -26.80 -21.38
N THR A 10 -33.67 -27.88 -21.32
CA THR A 10 -32.68 -28.09 -20.27
C THR A 10 -31.56 -27.05 -20.39
N SER A 11 -31.57 -26.11 -19.45
CA SER A 11 -30.57 -25.07 -19.25
C SER A 11 -29.17 -25.68 -19.09
N ASN A 12 -28.29 -25.45 -20.07
CA ASN A 12 -26.87 -25.82 -20.05
C ASN A 12 -26.01 -24.82 -19.24
N LEU A 13 -26.54 -24.20 -18.18
CA LEU A 13 -25.79 -23.22 -17.37
C LEU A 13 -24.77 -23.87 -16.43
N THR A 14 -24.88 -25.18 -16.14
CA THR A 14 -24.01 -25.87 -15.19
C THR A 14 -22.72 -26.41 -15.81
N LYS A 15 -22.65 -26.54 -17.14
CA LYS A 15 -21.49 -27.15 -17.84
C LYS A 15 -20.31 -26.18 -17.98
N TYR A 16 -20.54 -24.87 -17.96
CA TYR A 16 -19.49 -23.84 -18.02
C TYR A 16 -18.78 -23.61 -16.67
N ASN A 17 -19.38 -24.01 -15.54
CA ASN A 17 -18.82 -23.75 -14.22
C ASN A 17 -17.58 -24.60 -13.92
N ARG A 18 -17.51 -25.86 -14.39
CA ARG A 18 -16.34 -26.74 -14.12
C ARG A 18 -15.06 -26.26 -14.78
N ALA A 19 -15.14 -25.71 -16.00
CA ALA A 19 -13.99 -25.14 -16.69
C ALA A 19 -13.51 -23.85 -16.01
N GLY A 20 -14.44 -23.00 -15.55
CA GLY A 20 -14.10 -21.79 -14.78
C GLY A 20 -13.33 -22.09 -13.49
N TYR A 21 -13.70 -23.14 -12.74
CA TYR A 21 -12.93 -23.56 -11.56
C TYR A 21 -11.52 -24.04 -11.92
N PHE A 22 -11.32 -24.68 -13.07
CA PHE A 22 -9.98 -25.12 -13.49
C PHE A 22 -9.06 -23.94 -13.84
N PHE A 23 -9.60 -22.87 -14.44
CA PHE A 23 -8.83 -21.64 -14.70
C PHE A 23 -8.52 -20.85 -13.42
N VAL A 24 -9.38 -20.91 -12.41
CA VAL A 24 -9.18 -20.22 -11.12
C VAL A 24 -8.30 -21.05 -10.16
N ALA A 25 -8.32 -22.38 -10.28
CA ALA A 25 -7.56 -23.30 -9.44
C ALA A 25 -6.06 -22.95 -9.29
N PRO A 26 -5.27 -22.68 -10.35
CA PRO A 26 -3.84 -22.37 -10.19
C PRO A 26 -3.62 -21.10 -9.37
N PHE A 27 -4.45 -20.06 -9.56
CA PHE A 27 -4.39 -18.84 -8.74
C PHE A 27 -4.71 -19.14 -7.28
N VAL A 28 -5.79 -19.89 -7.02
CA VAL A 28 -6.20 -20.24 -5.65
C VAL A 28 -5.14 -21.08 -4.94
N ILE A 29 -4.53 -22.05 -5.62
CA ILE A 29 -3.47 -22.88 -5.05
C ILE A 29 -2.27 -22.00 -4.64
N VAL A 30 -1.82 -21.12 -5.53
CA VAL A 30 -0.70 -20.20 -5.24
C VAL A 30 -1.07 -19.26 -4.08
N PHE A 31 -2.28 -18.67 -4.09
CA PHE A 31 -2.75 -17.82 -3.00
C PHE A 31 -2.80 -18.55 -1.66
N LEU A 32 -3.28 -19.80 -1.64
CA LEU A 32 -3.32 -20.60 -0.42
C LEU A 32 -1.93 -20.90 0.13
N ILE A 33 -0.96 -21.24 -0.74
CA ILE A 33 0.40 -21.60 -0.33
C ILE A 33 1.21 -20.36 0.08
N PHE A 34 1.09 -19.26 -0.64
CA PHE A 34 1.98 -18.10 -0.45
C PHE A 34 1.37 -16.95 0.36
N SER A 35 0.04 -16.87 0.50
CA SER A 35 -0.60 -15.89 1.38
C SER A 35 -1.22 -16.55 2.60
N VAL A 36 -2.04 -17.58 2.42
CA VAL A 36 -2.86 -18.10 3.52
C VAL A 36 -2.04 -18.94 4.49
N TYR A 37 -1.21 -19.86 3.98
CA TYR A 37 -0.32 -20.69 4.79
C TYR A 37 0.62 -19.86 5.69
N PRO A 38 1.39 -18.85 5.22
CA PRO A 38 2.24 -18.08 6.10
C PRO A 38 1.45 -17.28 7.14
N VAL A 39 0.24 -16.79 6.82
CA VAL A 39 -0.63 -16.12 7.80
C VAL A 39 -1.06 -17.08 8.91
N PHE A 40 -1.52 -18.29 8.56
CA PHE A 40 -1.84 -19.28 9.59
C PHE A 40 -0.61 -19.68 10.41
N ARG A 41 0.55 -19.81 9.77
CA ARG A 41 1.80 -20.13 10.46
C ARG A 41 2.22 -19.02 11.42
N THR A 42 2.10 -17.74 11.05
CA THR A 42 2.40 -16.62 11.96
C THR A 42 1.39 -16.52 13.10
N LEU A 43 0.12 -16.85 12.86
CA LEU A 43 -0.89 -16.95 13.91
C LEU A 43 -0.57 -18.07 14.90
N VAL A 44 -0.17 -19.26 14.44
CA VAL A 44 0.25 -20.32 15.37
C VAL A 44 1.50 -19.90 16.16
N LEU A 45 2.47 -19.26 15.49
CA LEU A 45 3.69 -18.79 16.13
C LEU A 45 3.46 -17.66 17.12
N SER A 46 2.42 -16.83 16.97
CA SER A 46 2.12 -15.75 17.92
C SER A 46 1.73 -16.28 19.30
N PHE A 47 1.28 -17.55 19.40
CA PHE A 47 1.03 -18.23 20.68
C PHE A 47 2.27 -18.93 21.26
N THR A 48 3.44 -18.81 20.62
CA THR A 48 4.68 -19.47 21.01
C THR A 48 5.78 -18.47 21.40
N ASP A 49 6.72 -18.87 22.27
CA ASP A 49 7.92 -18.07 22.59
C ASP A 49 9.06 -18.39 21.61
N SER A 50 8.77 -18.28 20.30
CA SER A 50 9.74 -18.53 19.25
C SER A 50 10.68 -17.32 19.10
N LYS A 51 11.78 -17.30 19.84
CA LYS A 51 12.76 -16.20 19.82
C LYS A 51 13.60 -16.14 18.53
N LEU A 52 13.89 -17.29 17.91
CA LEU A 52 14.73 -17.38 16.72
C LEU A 52 14.30 -18.59 15.88
N ALA A 53 14.33 -18.44 14.55
CA ALA A 53 14.03 -19.53 13.63
C ALA A 53 14.98 -20.71 13.87
N GLY A 54 14.42 -21.89 14.19
CA GLY A 54 15.18 -23.12 14.41
C GLY A 54 15.45 -23.50 15.87
N MET A 55 15.09 -22.66 16.85
CA MET A 55 15.11 -23.05 18.27
C MET A 55 13.81 -23.71 18.72
N PRO A 56 13.83 -24.57 19.76
CA PRO A 56 12.61 -25.15 20.32
C PRO A 56 11.69 -24.04 20.83
N TYR A 57 10.49 -23.97 20.26
CA TYR A 57 9.47 -23.02 20.68
C TYR A 57 8.54 -23.70 21.69
N HIS A 58 8.18 -22.97 22.74
CA HIS A 58 7.23 -23.43 23.74
C HIS A 58 5.89 -22.73 23.52
N PHE A 59 4.79 -23.45 23.67
CA PHE A 59 3.46 -22.86 23.62
C PHE A 59 3.24 -22.02 24.89
N VAL A 60 3.18 -20.71 24.74
CA VAL A 60 3.00 -19.74 25.84
C VAL A 60 1.59 -19.15 25.88
N GLY A 61 0.70 -19.57 24.97
CA GLY A 61 -0.68 -19.14 24.90
C GLY A 61 -0.79 -17.63 24.69
N LEU A 62 -1.57 -16.95 25.54
CA LEU A 62 -1.87 -15.52 25.40
C LEU A 62 -0.84 -14.56 26.03
N LYS A 63 0.26 -15.07 26.59
CA LYS A 63 1.27 -14.24 27.28
C LYS A 63 1.90 -13.17 26.38
N ASN A 64 2.05 -13.45 25.08
CA ASN A 64 2.59 -12.49 24.13
C ASN A 64 1.64 -11.30 23.94
N TYR A 65 0.33 -11.55 23.91
CA TYR A 65 -0.67 -10.50 23.77
C TYR A 65 -0.75 -9.62 25.02
N THR A 66 -0.74 -10.20 26.22
CA THR A 66 -0.75 -9.41 27.47
C THR A 66 0.49 -8.51 27.59
N ARG A 67 1.67 -9.02 27.19
CA ARG A 67 2.90 -8.21 27.11
C ARG A 67 2.74 -7.00 26.20
N VAL A 68 2.20 -7.19 25.00
CA VAL A 68 1.96 -6.12 24.01
C VAL A 68 1.04 -5.05 24.56
N PHE A 69 -0.03 -5.42 25.27
CA PHE A 69 -0.95 -4.44 25.87
C PHE A 69 -0.30 -3.56 26.93
N THR A 70 0.69 -4.08 27.66
CA THR A 70 1.43 -3.32 28.69
C THR A 70 2.64 -2.55 28.15
N ASP A 71 3.04 -2.78 26.91
CA ASP A 71 4.26 -2.22 26.35
C ASP A 71 4.06 -0.80 25.81
N LYS A 72 4.67 0.19 26.48
CA LYS A 72 4.62 1.60 26.07
C LYS A 72 5.24 1.86 24.70
N PHE A 73 6.25 1.09 24.29
CA PHE A 73 6.88 1.25 22.97
C PHE A 73 5.94 0.80 21.86
N PHE A 74 5.19 -0.28 22.08
CA PHE A 74 4.18 -0.76 21.13
C PHE A 74 3.12 0.32 20.88
N TRP A 75 2.53 0.88 21.94
CA TRP A 75 1.50 1.92 21.80
C TRP A 75 2.04 3.21 21.17
N ARG A 76 3.27 3.60 21.50
CA ARG A 76 3.91 4.76 20.87
C ARG A 76 4.15 4.53 19.37
N ALA A 77 4.63 3.34 18.99
CA ALA A 77 4.83 2.98 17.60
C ALA A 77 3.49 2.95 16.85
N LEU A 78 2.46 2.33 17.43
CA LEU A 78 1.11 2.26 16.85
C LEU A 78 0.53 3.66 16.63
N TRP A 79 0.63 4.55 17.61
CA TRP A 79 0.15 5.92 17.48
C TRP A 79 0.91 6.72 16.42
N ASN A 80 2.23 6.54 16.34
CA ASN A 80 3.03 7.15 15.28
C ASN A 80 2.61 6.64 13.89
N THR A 81 2.40 5.33 13.73
CA THR A 81 1.91 4.75 12.47
C THR A 81 0.56 5.34 12.09
N ILE A 82 -0.42 5.35 13.01
CA ILE A 82 -1.76 5.91 12.76
C ILE A 82 -1.68 7.39 12.41
N ARG A 83 -0.85 8.17 13.12
CA ARG A 83 -0.67 9.60 12.86
C ARG A 83 -0.10 9.84 11.46
N ILE A 84 0.95 9.11 11.08
CA ILE A 84 1.55 9.21 9.75
C ILE A 84 0.54 8.83 8.68
N TRP A 85 -0.19 7.73 8.87
CA TRP A 85 -1.19 7.24 7.92
C TRP A 85 -2.36 8.20 7.78
N GLY A 86 -2.87 8.74 8.89
CA GLY A 86 -3.97 9.70 8.91
C GLY A 86 -3.60 10.99 8.18
N VAL A 87 -2.43 11.57 8.48
CA VAL A 87 -1.94 12.76 7.76
C VAL A 87 -1.73 12.46 6.28
N ASN A 88 -1.17 11.30 5.95
CA ASN A 88 -0.94 10.87 4.57
C ASN A 88 -2.26 10.78 3.79
N ILE A 89 -3.29 10.09 4.32
CA ILE A 89 -4.59 9.93 3.67
C ILE A 89 -5.28 11.29 3.48
N VAL A 90 -5.30 12.12 4.53
CA VAL A 90 -5.95 13.44 4.46
C VAL A 90 -5.29 14.32 3.41
N LEU A 91 -3.95 14.37 3.38
CA LEU A 91 -3.23 15.14 2.37
C LEU A 91 -3.42 14.55 0.97
N GLN A 92 -3.34 13.24 0.80
CA GLN A 92 -3.46 12.58 -0.50
C GLN A 92 -4.86 12.76 -1.08
N LEU A 93 -5.91 12.52 -0.29
CA LEU A 93 -7.29 12.74 -0.71
C LEU A 93 -7.57 14.23 -0.93
N GLY A 94 -7.12 15.10 -0.02
CA GLY A 94 -7.29 16.55 -0.15
C GLY A 94 -6.68 17.10 -1.43
N LEU A 95 -5.45 16.70 -1.76
CA LEU A 95 -4.80 17.06 -3.02
C LEU A 95 -5.52 16.44 -4.23
N ALA A 96 -5.94 15.17 -4.15
CA ALA A 96 -6.68 14.52 -5.24
C ALA A 96 -8.02 15.22 -5.53
N PHE A 97 -8.75 15.63 -4.49
CA PHE A 97 -9.98 16.41 -4.63
C PHE A 97 -9.71 17.81 -5.19
N LEU A 98 -8.70 18.53 -4.69
CA LEU A 98 -8.33 19.85 -5.20
C LEU A 98 -7.98 19.79 -6.69
N LEU A 99 -7.13 18.83 -7.07
CA LEU A 99 -6.77 18.59 -8.47
C LEU A 99 -8.02 18.21 -9.28
N THR A 100 -8.90 17.36 -8.75
CA THR A 100 -10.14 17.00 -9.43
C THR A 100 -11.03 18.22 -9.66
N VAL A 101 -11.24 19.10 -8.69
CA VAL A 101 -12.05 20.31 -8.87
C VAL A 101 -11.44 21.22 -9.95
N VAL A 102 -10.13 21.43 -9.93
CA VAL A 102 -9.42 22.27 -10.92
C VAL A 102 -9.48 21.67 -12.33
N PHE A 103 -9.39 20.33 -12.46
CA PHE A 103 -9.33 19.64 -13.75
C PHE A 103 -10.68 19.10 -14.25
N SER A 104 -11.71 19.06 -13.40
CA SER A 104 -13.06 18.59 -13.73
C SER A 104 -13.91 19.67 -14.39
N ASP A 105 -13.46 20.93 -14.42
CA ASP A 105 -14.04 21.96 -15.27
C ASP A 105 -13.76 21.62 -16.75
N ILE A 106 -14.62 20.75 -17.30
CA ILE A 106 -14.71 20.32 -18.71
C ILE A 106 -14.67 21.51 -19.69
N LYS A 107 -14.97 22.73 -19.21
CA LYS A 107 -14.96 23.96 -20.00
C LYS A 107 -13.55 24.43 -20.38
N TYR A 108 -12.54 24.18 -19.55
CA TYR A 108 -11.15 24.54 -19.85
C TYR A 108 -10.43 23.31 -20.41
N LYS A 109 -10.48 23.11 -21.73
CA LYS A 109 -9.68 22.10 -22.45
C LYS A 109 -8.19 22.42 -22.32
N PHE A 110 -7.61 22.14 -21.15
CA PHE A 110 -6.20 22.35 -20.85
C PHE A 110 -5.35 21.45 -21.75
N LYS A 111 -4.67 22.04 -22.73
CA LYS A 111 -3.85 21.32 -23.72
C LYS A 111 -2.61 20.63 -23.13
N GLY A 112 -2.35 20.76 -21.83
CA GLY A 112 -1.22 20.13 -21.10
C GLY A 112 -1.60 18.98 -20.16
N LEU A 113 -2.87 18.56 -20.11
CA LEU A 113 -3.34 17.51 -19.18
C LEU A 113 -2.57 16.17 -19.30
N PRO A 114 -2.18 15.69 -20.51
CA PRO A 114 -1.41 14.45 -20.63
C PRO A 114 -0.01 14.55 -20.01
N VAL A 115 0.66 15.70 -20.18
CA VAL A 115 2.01 15.93 -19.63
C VAL A 115 1.95 16.02 -18.09
N PHE A 116 0.95 16.72 -17.56
CA PHE A 116 0.75 16.81 -16.10
C PHE A 116 0.53 15.43 -15.47
N ARG A 117 -0.31 14.58 -16.09
CA ARG A 117 -0.52 13.19 -15.63
C ARG A 117 0.78 12.39 -15.67
N ALA A 118 1.53 12.47 -16.76
CA ALA A 118 2.80 11.75 -16.87
C ALA A 118 3.79 12.14 -15.77
N LEU A 119 3.95 13.44 -15.49
CA LEU A 119 4.82 13.94 -14.42
C LEU A 119 4.32 13.54 -13.03
N TYR A 120 3.01 13.56 -12.79
CA TYR A 120 2.42 13.16 -11.51
C TYR A 120 2.58 11.66 -11.23
N TYR A 121 2.49 10.80 -12.24
CA TYR A 121 2.64 9.36 -12.08
C TYR A 121 4.12 8.91 -12.09
N LEU A 122 5.03 9.75 -12.60
CA LEU A 122 6.46 9.42 -12.70
C LEU A 122 7.08 8.94 -11.36
N PRO A 123 6.83 9.59 -10.20
CA PRO A 123 7.44 9.16 -8.94
C PRO A 123 6.97 7.77 -8.50
N ASN A 124 5.73 7.37 -8.83
CA ASN A 124 5.21 6.04 -8.48
C ASN A 124 5.86 4.92 -9.29
N LEU A 125 6.55 5.24 -10.39
CA LEU A 125 7.30 4.30 -11.21
C LEU A 125 8.74 4.09 -10.69
N ILE A 126 9.23 5.00 -9.85
CA ILE A 126 10.59 4.94 -9.29
C ILE A 126 10.55 4.11 -8.00
N ALA A 127 11.59 3.29 -7.78
CA ALA A 127 11.70 2.50 -6.56
C ALA A 127 11.73 3.40 -5.32
N ALA A 128 10.97 3.04 -4.29
CA ALA A 128 10.92 3.79 -3.03
C ALA A 128 12.31 3.97 -2.39
N THR A 129 13.21 3.01 -2.58
CA THR A 129 14.62 3.06 -2.14
C THR A 129 15.39 4.17 -2.86
N SER A 130 15.22 4.32 -4.17
CA SER A 130 15.85 5.37 -4.96
C SER A 130 15.35 6.76 -4.55
N VAL A 131 14.04 6.89 -4.32
CA VAL A 131 13.44 8.14 -3.82
C VAL A 131 14.02 8.48 -2.44
N ALA A 132 14.08 7.52 -1.52
CA ALA A 132 14.66 7.73 -0.19
C ALA A 132 16.14 8.16 -0.26
N PHE A 133 16.92 7.54 -1.14
CA PHE A 133 18.32 7.92 -1.34
C PHE A 133 18.45 9.34 -1.91
N LEU A 134 17.64 9.68 -2.91
CA LEU A 134 17.61 11.02 -3.50
C LEU A 134 17.26 12.08 -2.46
N PHE A 135 16.24 11.86 -1.64
CA PHE A 135 15.89 12.78 -0.55
C PHE A 135 17.00 12.86 0.51
N LYS A 136 17.63 11.74 0.85
CA LYS A 136 18.78 11.72 1.78
C LYS A 136 19.93 12.57 1.25
N THR A 137 20.26 12.46 -0.04
CA THR A 137 21.33 13.24 -0.67
C THR A 137 20.96 14.72 -0.81
N LEU A 138 19.73 15.04 -1.18
CA LEU A 138 19.26 16.43 -1.31
C LEU A 138 19.22 17.17 0.03
N LEU A 139 18.81 16.47 1.08
CA LEU A 139 18.68 16.99 2.45
C LEU A 139 19.93 16.71 3.31
N ASP A 140 21.04 16.28 2.70
CA ASP A 140 22.28 16.02 3.42
C ASP A 140 22.80 17.31 4.07
N TRP A 141 23.27 17.21 5.31
CA TRP A 141 23.71 18.37 6.08
C TRP A 141 24.92 19.08 5.46
N ARG A 142 25.91 18.33 4.96
CA ARG A 142 27.21 18.88 4.53
C ARG A 142 27.19 19.38 3.09
N TYR A 143 26.53 18.64 2.19
CA TYR A 143 26.56 18.94 0.75
C TYR A 143 25.19 18.88 0.08
N GLY A 144 24.10 18.79 0.84
CA GLY A 144 22.76 18.76 0.27
C GLY A 144 22.48 19.98 -0.59
N THR A 145 22.00 19.76 -1.81
CA THR A 145 21.64 20.83 -2.75
C THR A 145 20.65 21.80 -2.11
N PHE A 146 19.77 21.31 -1.22
CA PHE A 146 18.80 22.15 -0.51
C PHE A 146 19.49 23.14 0.44
N ASN A 147 20.50 22.70 1.19
CA ASN A 147 21.27 23.55 2.08
C ASN A 147 22.13 24.55 1.30
N GLN A 148 22.67 24.14 0.14
CA GLN A 148 23.40 25.05 -0.74
C GLN A 148 22.48 26.16 -1.27
N ILE A 149 21.28 25.83 -1.75
CA ILE A 149 20.29 26.81 -2.20
C ILE A 149 19.90 27.74 -1.05
N LEU A 150 19.65 27.18 0.15
CA LEU A 150 19.28 27.98 1.32
C LEU A 150 20.40 28.95 1.73
N ASN A 151 21.66 28.50 1.70
CA ASN A 151 22.82 29.36 1.97
C ASN A 151 22.99 30.44 0.90
N SER A 152 22.79 30.12 -0.39
CA SER A 152 22.84 31.11 -1.47
C SER A 152 21.74 32.16 -1.34
N VAL A 153 20.52 31.74 -0.95
CA VAL A 153 19.40 32.66 -0.67
C VAL A 153 19.71 33.50 0.57
N TYR A 154 20.26 32.92 1.64
CA TYR A 154 20.65 33.63 2.84
C TYR A 154 21.75 34.68 2.57
N GLN A 155 22.72 34.33 1.73
CA GLN A 155 23.75 35.26 1.25
C GLN A 155 23.17 36.36 0.35
N PHE A 156 22.20 36.03 -0.50
CA PHE A 156 21.49 36.99 -1.35
C PHE A 156 20.65 38.00 -0.57
N PHE A 157 20.05 37.59 0.56
CA PHE A 157 19.25 38.46 1.44
C PHE A 157 20.08 39.21 2.51
N GLY A 158 21.41 39.16 2.46
CA GLY A 158 22.25 40.23 3.04
C GLY A 158 22.85 40.02 4.43
N VAL A 159 23.33 38.81 4.77
CA VAL A 159 24.30 38.66 5.88
C VAL A 159 25.67 38.33 5.30
N ASN A 160 26.37 39.37 4.86
CA ASN A 160 27.81 39.31 4.57
C ASN A 160 28.58 39.32 5.90
N LYS A 161 28.93 38.13 6.41
CA LYS A 161 30.21 37.88 7.08
C LYS A 161 30.65 36.45 6.82
#